data_AF-A0A2N9NRK4-F1
#
_entry.id   AF-A0A2N9NRK4-F1
#
_cell.length_a   1.000
_cell.length_b   1.000
_cell.length_c   1.000
_cell.angle_alpha   90.00
_cell.angle_beta   90.00
_cell.angle_gamma   90.00
#
_symmetry.space_group_name_H-M   'P 1'
#
loop_
_entity.id
_entity.type
_entity.pdbx_description
1 polymer ?
#
loop_
_entity_poly.entity_id
_entity_poly.type
_entity_poly.pdbx_seq_one_letter_code
_entity_poly.pdbx_strand_id
1 'polypeptide(L)'
;MLAVLIFPLMVSYTSSGLIMVESVSKERAKELGATIRTEMVDTNQVGVWLEFAPTGKLQTFSSVALEIGSGDKRLVSATLSPLKQTTNTVVYYFSTDLEHVRASALTVFYKIDGGWPPYDGFRFNISDFATSGISPDPIGRLVARLSESRGEWQNGLAPNIKLPAS
;
A
#
# COMPACT_ATOMS: atom_id res chain seq x y z
N MET A 1 -34.19 59.46 -22.15
CA MET A 1 -34.39 58.26 -21.31
C MET A 1 -33.26 57.29 -21.60
N LEU A 2 -32.39 57.04 -20.61
CA LEU A 2 -31.27 56.11 -20.72
C LEU A 2 -31.74 54.76 -20.17
N ALA A 3 -31.86 53.75 -21.03
CA ALA A 3 -32.20 52.39 -20.60
C ALA A 3 -30.90 51.65 -20.23
N VAL A 4 -30.67 51.43 -18.94
CA VAL A 4 -29.54 50.63 -18.44
C VAL A 4 -29.98 49.17 -18.44
N LEU A 5 -29.42 48.38 -19.36
CA LEU A 5 -29.58 46.93 -19.39
C LEU A 5 -28.61 46.33 -18.35
N ILE A 6 -29.13 45.88 -17.21
CA ILE A 6 -28.38 45.11 -16.22
C ILE A 6 -28.50 43.64 -16.62
N PHE A 7 -27.45 43.08 -17.23
CA PHE A 7 -27.33 41.64 -17.44
C PHE A 7 -26.94 40.98 -16.11
N PRO A 8 -27.77 40.10 -15.51
CA PRO A 8 -27.32 39.29 -14.39
C PRO A 8 -26.29 38.28 -14.93
N LEU A 9 -25.02 38.48 -14.57
CA LEU A 9 -23.97 37.47 -14.69
C LEU A 9 -24.36 36.30 -13.78
N MET A 10 -25.09 35.33 -14.32
CA MET A 10 -25.22 33.99 -13.75
C MET A 10 -23.85 33.32 -13.83
N VAL A 11 -23.01 33.57 -12.83
CA VAL A 11 -21.81 32.78 -12.59
C VAL A 11 -22.30 31.45 -12.03
N SER A 12 -22.46 30.45 -12.90
CA SER A 12 -22.67 29.07 -12.48
C SER A 12 -21.38 28.60 -11.78
N TYR A 13 -21.33 28.73 -10.46
CA TYR A 13 -20.34 28.04 -9.64
C TYR A 13 -20.67 26.55 -9.69
N THR A 14 -19.99 25.81 -10.57
CA THR A 14 -20.02 24.34 -10.49
C THR A 14 -19.31 23.97 -9.19
N SER A 15 -20.08 23.56 -8.19
CA SER A 15 -19.54 22.88 -7.01
C SER A 15 -18.62 21.76 -7.50
N SER A 16 -17.32 21.85 -7.21
CA SER A 16 -16.40 20.74 -7.42
C SER A 16 -16.94 19.55 -6.63
N GLY A 17 -17.30 18.44 -7.29
CA GLY A 17 -17.73 17.26 -6.57
C GLY A 17 -16.56 16.69 -5.77
N LEU A 18 -16.88 16.17 -4.59
CA LEU A 18 -15.93 15.56 -3.68
C LEU A 18 -15.66 14.13 -4.15
N ILE A 19 -14.38 13.73 -4.19
CA ILE A 19 -13.99 12.33 -4.34
C ILE A 19 -14.12 11.68 -2.96
N MET A 20 -14.94 10.65 -2.82
CA MET A 20 -15.02 9.92 -1.56
C MET A 20 -13.84 8.95 -1.49
N VAL A 21 -13.01 9.08 -0.45
CA VAL A 21 -11.89 8.17 -0.21
C VAL A 21 -12.12 7.42 1.09
N GLU A 22 -12.38 6.12 0.98
CA GLU A 22 -12.57 5.22 2.12
C GLU A 22 -11.20 4.70 2.60
N SER A 23 -10.86 4.92 3.87
CA SER A 23 -9.70 4.28 4.50
C SER A 23 -9.97 2.79 4.72
N VAL A 24 -9.03 1.94 4.30
CA VAL A 24 -9.19 0.48 4.28
C VAL A 24 -8.46 -0.16 5.46
N SER A 25 -9.21 -0.85 6.34
CA SER A 25 -8.65 -1.71 7.38
C SER A 25 -8.16 -3.06 6.83
N LYS A 26 -7.49 -3.87 7.66
CA LYS A 26 -7.07 -5.24 7.28
C LYS A 26 -8.24 -6.14 6.91
N GLU A 27 -9.35 -6.05 7.64
CA GLU A 27 -10.57 -6.81 7.40
C GLU A 27 -11.19 -6.40 6.07
N ARG A 28 -11.30 -5.08 5.86
CA ARG A 28 -11.85 -4.53 4.63
C ARG A 28 -10.97 -4.86 3.41
N ALA A 29 -9.65 -4.87 3.56
CA ALA A 29 -8.74 -5.31 2.49
C ALA A 29 -9.02 -6.75 2.05
N LYS A 30 -9.26 -7.67 3.01
CA LYS A 30 -9.61 -9.07 2.69
C LYS A 30 -10.91 -9.17 1.90
N GLU A 31 -11.94 -8.41 2.28
CA GLU A 31 -13.22 -8.36 1.55
C GLU A 31 -13.05 -7.86 0.11
N LEU A 32 -12.14 -6.91 -0.10
CA LEU A 32 -11.78 -6.38 -1.42
C LEU A 32 -10.88 -7.32 -2.23
N GLY A 33 -10.46 -8.46 -1.66
CA GLY A 33 -9.45 -9.33 -2.28
C GLY A 33 -8.10 -8.63 -2.44
N ALA A 34 -7.81 -7.65 -1.58
CA ALA A 34 -6.59 -6.86 -1.58
C ALA A 34 -5.64 -7.31 -0.47
N THR A 35 -4.35 -7.36 -0.79
CA THR A 35 -3.27 -7.71 0.14
C THR A 35 -2.15 -6.69 0.02
N ILE A 36 -1.65 -6.23 1.17
CA ILE A 36 -0.43 -5.45 1.26
C ILE A 36 0.66 -6.30 1.88
N ARG A 37 1.81 -6.35 1.19
CA ARG A 37 3.04 -6.97 1.68
C ARG A 37 4.12 -5.92 1.77
N THR A 38 4.90 -5.96 2.84
CA THR A 38 6.07 -5.11 3.05
C THR A 38 7.29 -5.98 3.34
N GLU A 39 8.42 -5.71 2.69
CA GLU A 39 9.66 -6.46 2.88
C GLU A 39 10.87 -5.52 2.80
N MET A 40 11.92 -5.80 3.57
CA MET A 40 13.21 -5.12 3.37
C MET A 40 13.80 -5.61 2.04
N VAL A 41 14.00 -4.69 1.09
CA VAL A 41 14.60 -5.00 -0.22
C VAL A 41 16.06 -4.59 -0.31
N ASP A 42 16.50 -3.73 0.61
CA ASP A 42 17.90 -3.35 0.84
C ASP A 42 18.08 -2.98 2.33
N THR A 43 19.29 -2.64 2.74
CA THR A 43 19.70 -2.33 4.12
C THR A 43 18.79 -1.31 4.80
N ASN A 44 18.38 -0.25 4.08
CA ASN A 44 17.49 0.81 4.59
C ASN A 44 16.23 1.00 3.76
N GLN A 45 15.96 0.11 2.81
CA GLN A 45 14.86 0.27 1.85
C GLN A 45 13.79 -0.80 2.08
N VAL A 46 12.54 -0.36 2.15
CA VAL A 46 11.36 -1.23 2.26
C VAL A 46 10.60 -1.21 0.95
N GLY A 47 10.41 -2.38 0.36
CA GLY A 47 9.50 -2.61 -0.74
C GLY A 47 8.08 -2.81 -0.23
N VAL A 48 7.12 -2.22 -0.92
CA VAL A 48 5.69 -2.35 -0.64
C VAL A 48 4.99 -2.84 -1.89
N TRP A 49 4.26 -3.94 -1.76
CA TRP A 49 3.42 -4.50 -2.82
C TRP A 49 1.97 -4.40 -2.40
N LEU A 50 1.15 -3.83 -3.29
CA LEU A 50 -0.29 -3.90 -3.22
C LEU A 50 -0.77 -4.82 -4.33
N GLU A 51 -1.42 -5.91 -3.96
CA GLU A 51 -2.04 -6.86 -4.87
C GLU A 51 -3.54 -6.89 -4.63
N PHE A 52 -4.35 -6.86 -5.70
CA PHE A 52 -5.80 -7.02 -5.59
C PHE A 52 -6.42 -7.72 -6.80
N ALA A 53 -7.57 -8.36 -6.58
CA ALA A 53 -8.40 -8.88 -7.65
C ALA A 53 -9.31 -7.75 -8.21
N PRO A 54 -9.39 -7.56 -9.54
CA PRO A 54 -10.23 -6.52 -10.15
C PRO A 54 -11.70 -6.95 -10.20
N THR A 55 -12.32 -7.13 -9.03
CA THR A 55 -13.72 -7.54 -8.87
C THR A 55 -14.54 -6.51 -8.08
N GLY A 56 -15.87 -6.61 -8.15
CA GLY A 56 -16.75 -5.65 -7.47
C GLY A 56 -16.44 -4.20 -7.88
N LYS A 57 -16.28 -3.31 -6.89
CA LYS A 57 -15.92 -1.90 -7.14
C LYS A 57 -14.54 -1.74 -7.80
N LEU A 58 -13.60 -2.65 -7.55
CA LEU A 58 -12.26 -2.60 -8.15
C LEU A 58 -12.22 -3.09 -9.60
N GLN A 59 -13.33 -3.61 -10.14
CA GLN A 59 -13.43 -3.97 -11.56
C GLN A 59 -13.27 -2.73 -12.48
N THR A 60 -13.69 -1.56 -12.00
CA THR A 60 -13.60 -0.28 -12.72
C THR A 60 -12.43 0.57 -12.22
N PHE A 61 -11.41 -0.05 -11.61
CA PHE A 61 -10.22 0.69 -11.18
C PHE A 61 -9.61 1.47 -12.36
N SER A 62 -9.04 2.62 -12.06
CA SER A 62 -8.52 3.57 -13.04
C SER A 62 -7.05 3.86 -12.82
N SER A 63 -6.65 4.05 -11.56
CA SER A 63 -5.27 4.38 -11.20
C SER A 63 -4.99 4.04 -9.75
N VAL A 64 -3.71 3.96 -9.42
CA VAL A 64 -3.23 3.91 -8.03
C VAL A 64 -2.30 5.08 -7.79
N ALA A 65 -2.63 5.90 -6.79
CA ALA A 65 -1.79 7.01 -6.37
C ALA A 65 -1.00 6.64 -5.11
N LEU A 66 0.29 6.95 -5.13
CA LEU A 66 1.19 6.94 -3.98
C LEU A 66 1.22 8.33 -3.35
N GLU A 67 1.09 8.36 -2.03
CA GLU A 67 1.42 9.53 -1.22
C GLU A 67 2.41 9.13 -0.14
N ILE A 68 3.44 9.96 0.07
CA ILE A 68 4.38 9.83 1.20
C ILE A 68 4.40 11.16 1.95
N GLY A 69 4.14 11.12 3.24
CA GLY A 69 4.16 12.27 4.13
C GLY A 69 5.39 12.36 5.02
N SER A 70 5.61 13.54 5.60
CA SER A 70 6.51 13.76 6.73
C SER A 70 5.99 14.93 7.56
N GLY A 71 5.54 14.63 8.80
CA GLY A 71 4.75 15.57 9.60
C GLY A 71 3.51 16.04 8.83
N ASP A 72 3.30 17.36 8.77
CA ASP A 72 2.17 17.98 8.08
C ASP A 72 2.41 18.19 6.57
N LYS A 73 3.57 17.75 6.04
CA LYS A 73 3.94 17.96 4.64
C LYS A 73 3.77 16.70 3.83
N ARG A 74 3.29 16.86 2.59
CA ARG A 74 3.33 15.83 1.55
C ARG A 74 4.66 15.93 0.81
N LEU A 75 5.47 14.88 0.89
CA LEU A 75 6.77 14.81 0.20
C LEU A 75 6.63 14.24 -1.22
N VAL A 76 5.79 13.20 -1.37
CA VAL A 76 5.56 12.53 -2.65
C VAL A 76 4.06 12.48 -2.95
N SER A 77 3.71 12.75 -4.20
CA SER A 77 2.41 12.47 -4.79
C SER A 77 2.63 12.00 -6.23
N ALA A 78 2.33 10.74 -6.53
CA ALA A 78 2.59 10.16 -7.83
C ALA A 78 1.54 9.11 -8.20
N THR A 79 1.15 9.07 -9.47
CA THR A 79 0.38 7.93 -10.00
C THR A 79 1.35 6.81 -10.38
N LEU A 80 1.14 5.62 -9.86
CA LEU A 80 1.97 4.46 -10.15
C LEU A 80 1.48 3.74 -11.41
N SER A 81 2.42 3.13 -12.12
CA SER A 81 2.10 2.12 -13.14
C SER A 81 2.09 0.73 -12.50
N PRO A 82 1.20 -0.18 -12.94
CA PRO A 82 1.15 -1.53 -12.40
C PRO A 82 2.43 -2.29 -12.79
N LEU A 83 3.00 -3.02 -11.82
CA LEU A 83 4.05 -4.00 -12.07
C LEU A 83 3.52 -5.21 -12.85
N LYS A 84 2.26 -5.59 -12.57
CA LYS A 84 1.54 -6.67 -13.25
C LYS A 84 0.06 -6.33 -13.32
N GLN A 85 -0.57 -6.57 -14.47
CA GLN A 85 -2.01 -6.43 -14.62
C GLN A 85 -2.55 -7.55 -15.52
N THR A 86 -3.42 -8.38 -14.96
CA THR A 86 -4.15 -9.44 -15.67
C THR A 86 -5.64 -9.33 -15.36
N THR A 87 -6.46 -10.20 -15.95
CA THR A 87 -7.91 -10.26 -15.64
C THR A 87 -8.22 -10.63 -14.20
N ASN A 88 -7.27 -11.26 -13.49
CA ASN A 88 -7.51 -11.83 -12.16
C ASN A 88 -6.74 -11.10 -11.05
N THR A 89 -5.73 -10.31 -11.42
CA THR A 89 -4.78 -9.74 -10.47
C THR A 89 -4.16 -8.47 -11.01
N VAL A 90 -4.07 -7.46 -10.15
CA VAL A 90 -3.28 -6.25 -10.37
C VAL A 90 -2.29 -6.10 -9.24
N VAL A 91 -1.03 -5.80 -9.57
CA VAL A 91 0.06 -5.64 -8.61
C VAL A 91 0.72 -4.29 -8.84
N TYR A 92 0.84 -3.50 -7.78
CA TYR A 92 1.62 -2.28 -7.72
C TYR A 92 2.79 -2.44 -6.77
N TYR A 93 3.88 -1.75 -7.07
CA TYR A 93 5.10 -1.77 -6.29
C TYR A 93 5.64 -0.35 -6.16
N PHE A 94 6.12 -0.02 -4.96
CA PHE A 94 7.06 1.06 -4.75
C PHE A 94 8.03 0.64 -3.65
N SER A 95 9.18 1.30 -3.59
CA SER A 95 10.06 1.21 -2.44
C SER A 95 10.39 2.60 -1.92
N THR A 96 10.68 2.68 -0.63
CA THR A 96 11.05 3.91 0.06
C THR A 96 11.96 3.58 1.22
N ASP A 97 12.63 4.59 1.77
CA ASP A 97 13.40 4.42 2.99
C ASP A 97 12.51 4.00 4.16
N LEU A 98 13.09 3.21 5.06
CA LEU A 98 12.40 2.65 6.21
C LEU A 98 11.66 3.71 7.05
N GLU A 99 12.22 4.91 7.20
CA GLU A 99 11.60 5.99 7.97
C GLU A 99 10.29 6.52 7.36
N HIS A 100 10.12 6.37 6.04
CA HIS A 100 8.98 6.90 5.29
C HIS A 100 7.88 5.86 5.06
N VAL A 101 8.16 4.57 5.24
CA VAL A 101 7.20 3.50 4.88
C VAL A 101 5.88 3.62 5.66
N ARG A 102 5.93 3.96 6.95
CA ARG A 102 4.71 4.11 7.77
C ARG A 102 3.93 5.38 7.47
N ALA A 103 4.58 6.39 6.91
CA ALA A 103 3.95 7.63 6.46
C ALA A 103 3.45 7.55 5.00
N SER A 104 3.55 6.37 4.38
CA SER A 104 3.11 6.12 3.02
C SER A 104 1.67 5.62 2.96
N ALA A 105 0.98 5.94 1.87
CA ALA A 105 -0.34 5.40 1.56
C ALA A 105 -0.50 5.17 0.05
N LEU A 106 -1.29 4.15 -0.29
CA LEU A 106 -1.72 3.87 -1.66
C LEU A 106 -3.22 4.10 -1.76
N THR A 107 -3.68 4.87 -2.75
CA THR A 107 -5.10 5.07 -3.03
C THR A 107 -5.45 4.47 -4.38
N VAL A 108 -6.32 3.46 -4.39
CA VAL A 108 -6.86 2.85 -5.60
C VAL A 108 -8.14 3.59 -5.99
N PHE A 109 -8.10 4.32 -7.11
CA PHE A 109 -9.26 5.02 -7.63
C PHE A 109 -10.05 4.14 -8.58
N TYR A 110 -11.37 4.12 -8.45
CA TYR A 110 -12.28 3.38 -9.31
C TYR A 110 -13.40 4.28 -9.82
N LYS A 111 -13.89 3.97 -11.03
CA LYS A 111 -14.94 4.78 -11.66
C LYS A 111 -16.29 4.53 -11.01
N ILE A 112 -17.05 5.59 -10.80
CA ILE A 112 -18.45 5.56 -10.35
C ILE A 112 -19.38 6.09 -11.43
N ASP A 113 -20.62 5.58 -11.46
CA ASP A 113 -21.64 6.06 -12.38
C ASP A 113 -22.15 7.44 -11.94
N GLY A 114 -22.09 8.43 -12.83
CA GLY A 114 -22.72 9.74 -12.63
C GLY A 114 -21.98 10.73 -11.71
N GLY A 115 -20.71 10.47 -11.35
CA GLY A 115 -19.89 11.38 -10.53
C GLY A 115 -19.14 12.47 -11.33
N TRP A 116 -18.82 13.59 -10.67
CA TRP A 116 -17.87 14.59 -11.18
C TRP A 116 -16.97 15.13 -10.05
N PRO A 117 -15.72 14.66 -9.88
CA PRO A 117 -15.03 13.68 -10.72
C PRO A 117 -15.71 12.31 -10.69
N PRO A 118 -15.66 11.52 -11.77
CA PRO A 118 -16.33 10.22 -11.85
C PRO A 118 -15.54 9.12 -11.10
N TYR A 119 -14.98 9.44 -9.94
CA TYR A 119 -14.11 8.53 -9.18
C TYR A 119 -14.39 8.59 -7.68
N ASP A 120 -14.31 7.43 -7.06
CA ASP A 120 -14.09 7.24 -5.63
C ASP A 120 -12.77 6.50 -5.42
N GLY A 121 -12.32 6.41 -4.17
CA GLY A 121 -11.04 5.79 -3.82
C GLY A 121 -11.08 4.88 -2.60
N PHE A 122 -10.23 3.86 -2.62
CA PHE A 122 -9.86 3.06 -1.46
C PHE A 122 -8.44 3.40 -1.05
N ARG A 123 -8.24 3.95 0.15
CA ARG A 123 -6.94 4.34 0.69
C ARG A 123 -6.43 3.29 1.66
N PHE A 124 -5.24 2.79 1.37
CA PHE A 124 -4.52 1.85 2.21
C PHE A 124 -3.34 2.60 2.86
N ASN A 125 -3.43 2.90 4.16
CA ASN A 125 -2.30 3.46 4.90
C ASN A 125 -1.35 2.32 5.26
N ILE A 126 -0.08 2.42 4.86
CA ILE A 126 0.86 1.31 5.03
C ILE A 126 1.12 1.00 6.52
N SER A 127 1.00 2.01 7.40
CA SER A 127 1.02 1.84 8.87
C SER A 127 0.06 0.76 9.38
N ASP A 128 -1.10 0.63 8.74
CA ASP A 128 -2.16 -0.27 9.19
C ASP A 128 -1.85 -1.72 8.84
N PHE A 129 -0.92 -1.95 7.89
CA PHE A 129 -0.55 -3.27 7.38
C PHE A 129 0.86 -3.69 7.80
N ALA A 130 1.73 -2.74 8.15
CA ALA A 130 3.07 -3.00 8.64
C ALA A 130 3.03 -3.77 9.97
N THR A 131 3.44 -5.05 9.95
CA THR A 131 3.66 -5.81 11.18
C THR A 131 4.84 -5.21 11.95
N SER A 132 4.80 -5.25 13.28
CA SER A 132 5.82 -4.74 14.21
C SER A 132 7.26 -5.24 13.96
N GLY A 133 7.45 -6.19 13.05
CA GLY A 133 8.74 -6.72 12.63
C GLY A 133 9.55 -5.80 11.71
N ILE A 134 8.99 -4.71 11.16
CA ILE A 134 9.80 -3.67 10.50
C ILE A 134 10.47 -2.82 11.59
N SER A 135 11.48 -3.40 12.24
CA SER A 135 12.35 -2.74 13.21
C SER A 135 13.59 -2.23 12.48
N PRO A 136 14.09 -1.01 12.77
CA PRO A 136 15.34 -0.47 12.22
C PRO A 136 16.60 -1.19 12.70
N ASP A 137 16.48 -2.30 13.43
CA ASP A 137 17.63 -3.09 13.89
C ASP A 137 17.81 -4.39 13.04
N PRO A 138 18.56 -4.32 11.93
CA PRO A 138 18.92 -5.50 11.15
C PRO A 138 19.82 -6.47 11.93
N ILE A 139 20.57 -5.99 12.93
CA ILE A 139 21.45 -6.81 13.77
C ILE A 139 20.60 -7.64 14.73
N GLY A 140 19.60 -7.04 15.38
CA GLY A 140 18.67 -7.73 16.27
C GLY A 140 17.94 -8.90 15.61
N ARG A 141 17.54 -8.75 14.33
CA ARG A 141 16.94 -9.86 13.55
C ARG A 141 17.93 -10.97 13.21
N LEU A 142 19.17 -10.62 12.86
CA LEU A 142 20.20 -11.62 12.57
C LEU A 142 20.55 -12.41 13.84
N VAL A 143 20.68 -11.73 14.97
CA VAL A 143 20.93 -12.34 16.28
C VAL A 143 19.75 -13.21 16.71
N ALA A 144 18.50 -12.77 16.51
CA ALA A 144 17.31 -13.58 16.78
C ALA A 144 17.29 -14.87 15.95
N ARG A 145 17.50 -14.77 14.62
CA ARG A 145 17.58 -15.94 13.73
C ARG A 145 18.73 -16.89 14.07
N LEU A 146 19.89 -16.36 14.44
CA LEU A 146 21.02 -17.17 14.88
C LEU A 146 20.77 -17.84 16.24
N SER A 147 20.04 -17.17 17.14
CA SER A 147 19.67 -17.74 18.45
C SER A 147 18.65 -18.87 18.32
N GLU A 148 17.70 -18.75 17.40
CA GLU A 148 16.66 -19.75 17.12
C GLU A 148 17.27 -21.01 16.47
N SER A 149 18.19 -20.83 15.52
CA SER A 149 18.95 -21.94 14.92
C SER A 149 19.90 -22.62 15.91
N ARG A 150 20.39 -21.92 16.93
CA ARG A 150 21.25 -22.51 17.99
C ARG A 150 20.46 -23.35 19.00
N GLY A 151 19.15 -23.11 19.15
CA GLY A 151 18.26 -23.90 20.01
C GLY A 151 17.94 -25.29 19.44
N GLU A 152 17.95 -25.46 18.11
CA GLU A 152 17.73 -26.76 17.45
C GLU A 152 18.89 -27.75 17.68
N TRP A 153 20.13 -27.27 17.84
CA TRP A 153 21.29 -28.15 18.09
C TRP A 153 21.40 -28.64 19.55
N GLN A 154 20.65 -28.07 20.50
CA GLN A 154 20.70 -28.49 21.90
C GLN A 154 19.66 -29.56 22.26
N ASN A 155 18.62 -29.77 21.44
CA ASN A 155 17.57 -30.77 21.67
C ASN A 155 17.60 -31.95 20.69
N GLY A 156 18.53 -31.98 19.74
CA GLY A 156 18.74 -33.10 18.82
C GLY A 156 19.74 -34.11 19.38
N LEU A 157 19.24 -35.28 19.79
CA LEU A 157 20.05 -36.49 20.02
C LEU A 157 21.08 -36.67 18.90
N ALA A 158 22.35 -36.79 19.27
CA ALA A 158 23.45 -36.99 18.34
C ALA A 158 23.18 -38.19 17.40
N PRO A 159 23.39 -38.06 16.08
CA PRO A 159 23.29 -39.19 15.17
C PRO A 159 24.40 -40.21 15.49
N ASN A 160 23.99 -41.44 15.75
CA ASN A 160 24.87 -42.58 16.00
C ASN A 160 25.56 -42.99 14.68
N ILE A 161 26.72 -42.39 14.41
CA ILE A 161 27.54 -42.73 13.24
C ILE A 161 28.31 -44.01 13.55
N LYS A 162 27.85 -45.14 13.01
CA LYS A 162 28.63 -46.39 12.96
C LYS A 162 29.73 -46.23 11.90
N LEU A 163 30.98 -46.22 12.34
CA LEU A 163 32.15 -46.35 11.46
C LEU A 163 32.28 -47.80 10.99
N PRO A 164 32.58 -48.05 9.70
CA PRO A 164 32.86 -49.39 9.21
C PRO A 164 34.22 -49.87 9.74
N ALA A 165 34.24 -51.10 10.27
CA ALA A 165 35.46 -51.77 10.71
C ALA A 165 36.34 -52.11 9.51
N SER A 166 37.62 -51.78 9.63
CA SER A 166 38.73 -52.17 8.76
C SER A 166 39.06 -53.65 8.86
#